data_AF-A0A2D7Q531-F1
#
_entry.id   AF-A0A2D7Q531-F1
#
_cell.length_a   1.000
_cell.length_b   1.000
_cell.length_c   1.000
_cell.angle_alpha   90.00
_cell.angle_beta   90.00
_cell.angle_gamma   90.00
#
_symmetry.space_group_name_H-M   'P 1'
#
loop_
_entity.id
_entity.type
_entity.pdbx_description
1 polymer ?
#
loop_
_entity_poly.entity_id
_entity_poly.type
_entity_poly.pdbx_seq_one_letter_code
_entity_poly.pdbx_strand_id
1 'polypeptide(L)'
;MTENNTHLDPIHIQDLEKKYMSKINEVIHGDDFLKGLKVMEKLIKIRFTTLEKLYPITQFYNHGFERIVKYSIPKVFAKYPYPNPATSDLAFYPEDADCILNIDTKVVNENQASNLIDKDTCVASENQTTLSHVATEEENKIEGFDFAGVDYKSKLLKHDYHYDENKLLPILTYIIKCVYDCDHKVNKTFDLKRLDLTCIPHHEVFKYNWPDEDCIFPNVKIYGKINEMRGFKKLSDKIKRKYTPIKEDEFDQSNKIQFNKIYGNSNKEFFLDKELKHPLRDKEKHIAWAYADLTKKYYAVDNIKTPRLTIKKDRIDSDNNSWLGHIEKELSSPS
;
A
#
# COMPACT_ATOMS: atom_id res chain seq x y z
N MET A 1 -29.90 7.25 6.34
CA MET A 1 -29.56 7.59 4.94
C MET A 1 -30.81 8.13 4.27
N THR A 2 -30.73 9.25 3.55
CA THR A 2 -31.81 9.67 2.64
C THR A 2 -31.82 8.74 1.42
N GLU A 3 -32.95 8.58 0.74
CA GLU A 3 -33.11 7.70 -0.44
C GLU A 3 -32.09 7.98 -1.57
N ASN A 4 -31.39 9.12 -1.55
CA ASN A 4 -30.49 9.58 -2.61
C ASN A 4 -29.06 8.98 -2.58
N ASN A 5 -28.64 8.25 -1.54
CA ASN A 5 -27.25 7.75 -1.39
C ASN A 5 -27.12 6.23 -1.23
N THR A 6 -28.10 5.44 -1.66
CA THR A 6 -28.07 3.96 -1.54
C THR A 6 -26.87 3.31 -2.25
N HIS A 7 -26.32 3.95 -3.28
CA HIS A 7 -25.10 3.50 -3.97
C HIS A 7 -23.81 3.65 -3.14
N LEU A 8 -23.86 4.35 -2.01
CA LEU A 8 -22.76 4.45 -1.05
C LEU A 8 -22.99 3.60 0.20
N ASP A 9 -24.07 2.82 0.22
CA ASP A 9 -24.33 1.85 1.27
C ASP A 9 -23.22 0.79 1.30
N PRO A 10 -22.67 0.43 2.49
CA PRO A 10 -21.57 -0.51 2.58
C PRO A 10 -21.89 -1.89 1.98
N ILE A 11 -23.14 -2.36 2.03
CA ILE A 11 -23.53 -3.64 1.43
C ILE A 11 -23.47 -3.54 -0.09
N HIS A 12 -23.97 -2.43 -0.66
CA HIS A 12 -23.87 -2.20 -2.11
C HIS A 12 -22.42 -2.08 -2.59
N ILE A 13 -21.57 -1.35 -1.86
CA ILE A 13 -20.15 -1.21 -2.19
C ILE A 13 -19.46 -2.58 -2.17
N GLN A 14 -19.77 -3.43 -1.19
CA GLN A 14 -19.23 -4.78 -1.11
C GLN A 14 -19.62 -5.66 -2.31
N ASP A 15 -20.85 -5.54 -2.81
CA ASP A 15 -21.27 -6.26 -4.01
C ASP A 15 -20.50 -5.78 -5.25
N LEU A 16 -20.25 -4.46 -5.35
CA LEU A 16 -19.38 -3.91 -6.39
C LEU A 16 -17.94 -4.44 -6.25
N GLU A 17 -17.41 -4.52 -5.02
CA GLU A 17 -16.09 -5.10 -4.76
C GLU A 17 -16.00 -6.53 -5.30
N LYS A 18 -17.00 -7.37 -5.01
CA LYS A 18 -17.11 -8.75 -5.51
C LYS A 18 -17.23 -8.79 -7.04
N LYS A 19 -18.11 -7.98 -7.61
CA LYS A 19 -18.35 -7.88 -9.06
C LYS A 19 -17.05 -7.60 -9.82
N TYR A 20 -16.32 -6.56 -9.40
CA TYR A 20 -15.08 -6.16 -10.08
C TYR A 20 -13.89 -7.05 -9.73
N MET A 21 -13.87 -7.67 -8.54
CA MET A 21 -12.92 -8.75 -8.23
C MET A 21 -13.03 -9.88 -9.26
N SER A 22 -14.26 -10.35 -9.56
CA SER A 22 -14.49 -11.40 -10.55
C SER A 22 -14.03 -10.97 -11.94
N LYS A 23 -14.45 -9.78 -12.40
CA LYS A 23 -14.05 -9.25 -13.72
C LYS A 23 -12.54 -9.13 -13.86
N ILE A 24 -11.84 -8.60 -12.86
CA ILE A 24 -10.37 -8.49 -12.89
C ILE A 24 -9.73 -9.89 -12.89
N ASN A 25 -10.24 -10.80 -12.06
CA ASN A 25 -9.76 -12.17 -11.95
C ASN A 25 -9.84 -12.92 -13.29
N GLU A 26 -10.92 -12.75 -14.04
CA GLU A 26 -11.09 -13.32 -15.38
C GLU A 26 -10.03 -12.81 -16.35
N VAL A 27 -9.72 -11.51 -16.32
CA VAL A 27 -8.71 -10.91 -17.21
C VAL A 27 -7.31 -11.40 -16.88
N ILE A 28 -6.88 -11.32 -15.62
CA ILE A 28 -5.50 -11.65 -15.24
C ILE A 28 -5.18 -13.15 -15.33
N HIS A 29 -6.21 -13.98 -15.38
CA HIS A 29 -6.07 -15.42 -15.57
C HIS A 29 -6.48 -15.89 -16.97
N GLY A 30 -6.86 -14.97 -17.85
CA GLY A 30 -7.16 -15.25 -19.25
C GLY A 30 -5.90 -15.49 -20.09
N ASP A 31 -6.07 -16.20 -21.20
CA ASP A 31 -4.97 -16.65 -22.07
C ASP A 31 -4.10 -15.50 -22.59
N ASP A 32 -4.70 -14.37 -22.97
CA ASP A 32 -3.99 -13.20 -23.47
C ASP A 32 -3.05 -12.60 -22.42
N PHE A 33 -3.51 -12.49 -21.18
CA PHE A 33 -2.70 -11.98 -20.08
C PHE A 33 -1.53 -12.91 -19.77
N LEU A 34 -1.82 -14.22 -19.63
CA LEU A 34 -0.81 -15.24 -19.36
C LEU A 34 0.22 -15.35 -20.49
N LYS A 35 -0.21 -15.20 -21.75
CA LYS A 35 0.70 -15.12 -22.90
C LYS A 35 1.61 -13.91 -22.80
N GLY A 36 1.08 -12.75 -22.41
CA GLY A 36 1.87 -11.54 -22.15
C GLY A 36 2.96 -11.78 -21.10
N LEU A 37 2.61 -12.41 -19.99
CA LEU A 37 3.57 -12.77 -18.94
C LEU A 37 4.67 -13.72 -19.44
N LYS A 38 4.31 -14.77 -20.18
CA LYS A 38 5.27 -15.74 -20.75
C LYS A 38 6.22 -15.08 -21.75
N VAL A 39 5.72 -14.15 -22.57
CA VAL A 39 6.56 -13.39 -23.51
C VAL A 39 7.56 -12.52 -22.74
N MET A 40 7.11 -11.82 -21.70
CA MET A 40 7.97 -11.01 -20.84
C MET A 40 9.06 -11.87 -20.18
N GLU A 41 8.68 -12.99 -19.56
CA GLU A 41 9.60 -13.94 -18.94
C GLU A 41 10.68 -14.41 -19.93
N LYS A 42 10.27 -14.86 -21.12
CA LYS A 42 11.18 -15.30 -22.19
C LYS A 42 12.16 -14.19 -22.60
N LEU A 43 11.68 -12.96 -22.77
CA LEU A 43 12.52 -11.84 -23.19
C LEU A 43 13.52 -11.43 -22.10
N ILE A 44 13.12 -11.50 -20.83
CA ILE A 44 14.00 -11.28 -19.69
C ILE A 44 15.11 -12.33 -19.67
N LYS A 45 14.76 -13.62 -19.78
CA LYS A 45 15.73 -14.74 -19.85
C LYS A 45 16.75 -14.54 -20.97
N ILE A 46 16.29 -14.20 -22.19
CA ILE A 46 17.16 -13.98 -23.35
C ILE A 46 18.10 -12.78 -23.14
N ARG A 47 17.64 -11.71 -22.50
CA ARG A 47 18.35 -10.42 -22.43
C ARG A 47 18.98 -10.15 -21.07
N PHE A 48 19.00 -11.12 -20.17
CA PHE A 48 19.32 -10.95 -18.76
C PHE A 48 20.61 -10.16 -18.54
N THR A 49 21.72 -10.61 -19.16
CA THR A 49 23.04 -9.96 -19.03
C THR A 49 23.06 -8.51 -19.53
N THR A 50 22.26 -8.19 -20.55
CA THR A 50 22.16 -6.82 -21.07
C THR A 50 21.31 -5.95 -20.15
N LEU A 51 20.17 -6.47 -19.70
CA LEU A 51 19.25 -5.72 -18.81
C LEU A 51 19.90 -5.40 -17.47
N GLU A 52 20.62 -6.35 -16.87
CA GLU A 52 21.34 -6.19 -15.61
C GLU A 52 22.37 -5.04 -15.64
N LYS A 53 23.04 -4.85 -16.78
CA LYS A 53 24.03 -3.76 -16.94
C LYS A 53 23.40 -2.39 -17.09
N LEU A 54 22.18 -2.32 -17.61
CA LEU A 54 21.52 -1.08 -17.98
C LEU A 54 20.51 -0.60 -16.92
N TYR A 55 19.91 -1.52 -16.19
CA TYR A 55 18.82 -1.24 -15.27
C TYR A 55 18.99 -2.00 -13.95
N PRO A 56 18.55 -1.41 -12.82
CA PRO A 56 18.35 -2.18 -11.62
C PRO A 56 17.38 -3.33 -11.91
N ILE A 57 17.74 -4.54 -11.49
CA ILE A 57 16.95 -5.74 -11.78
C ILE A 57 15.49 -5.65 -11.32
N THR A 58 15.27 -4.93 -10.23
CA THR A 58 13.95 -4.66 -9.67
C THR A 58 13.07 -3.82 -10.59
N GLN A 59 13.62 -3.02 -11.51
CA GLN A 59 12.84 -2.10 -12.33
C GLN A 59 12.30 -2.71 -13.62
N PHE A 60 13.07 -3.58 -14.29
CA PHE A 60 12.65 -4.06 -15.61
C PHE A 60 11.47 -5.03 -15.53
N TYR A 61 11.36 -5.81 -14.44
CA TYR A 61 10.20 -6.68 -14.25
C TYR A 61 8.99 -5.89 -13.74
N ASN A 62 9.16 -4.97 -12.78
CA ASN A 62 8.08 -4.11 -12.28
C ASN A 62 7.37 -3.38 -13.41
N HIS A 63 8.12 -2.66 -14.26
CA HIS A 63 7.52 -1.89 -15.35
C HIS A 63 6.91 -2.79 -16.44
N GLY A 64 7.50 -3.98 -16.68
CA GLY A 64 6.96 -4.93 -17.64
C GLY A 64 5.59 -5.46 -17.20
N PHE A 65 5.49 -5.88 -15.94
CA PHE A 65 4.26 -6.37 -15.34
C PHE A 65 3.18 -5.29 -15.29
N GLU A 66 3.54 -4.09 -14.81
CA GLU A 66 2.65 -2.92 -14.77
C GLU A 66 2.06 -2.61 -16.16
N ARG A 67 2.88 -2.65 -17.22
CA ARG A 67 2.41 -2.42 -18.60
C ARG A 67 1.41 -3.48 -19.06
N ILE A 68 1.63 -4.75 -18.73
CA ILE A 68 0.69 -5.83 -19.08
C ILE A 68 -0.65 -5.58 -18.39
N VAL A 69 -0.65 -5.22 -17.10
CA VAL A 69 -1.87 -4.87 -16.37
C VAL A 69 -2.57 -3.65 -16.97
N LYS A 70 -1.83 -2.56 -17.23
CA LYS A 70 -2.35 -1.31 -17.82
C LYS A 70 -2.90 -1.49 -19.23
N TYR A 71 -2.43 -2.48 -19.97
CA TYR A 71 -2.96 -2.82 -21.28
C TYR A 71 -4.18 -3.74 -21.19
N SER A 72 -4.07 -4.82 -20.42
CA SER A 72 -5.06 -5.91 -20.45
C SER A 72 -6.35 -5.59 -19.73
N ILE A 73 -6.31 -4.92 -18.56
CA ILE A 73 -7.52 -4.65 -17.78
C ILE A 73 -8.39 -3.57 -18.45
N PRO A 74 -7.87 -2.37 -18.78
CA PRO A 74 -8.71 -1.31 -19.33
C PRO A 74 -9.33 -1.68 -20.68
N LYS A 75 -8.64 -2.49 -21.48
CA LYS A 75 -9.13 -2.99 -22.77
C LYS A 75 -10.48 -3.70 -22.68
N VAL A 76 -10.82 -4.30 -21.54
CA VAL A 76 -12.02 -5.12 -21.41
C VAL A 76 -13.22 -4.31 -20.92
N PHE A 77 -13.04 -3.35 -20.01
CA PHE A 77 -14.20 -2.65 -19.41
C PHE A 77 -13.94 -1.23 -18.92
N ALA A 78 -12.85 -0.55 -19.31
CA ALA A 78 -12.65 0.86 -18.98
C ALA A 78 -13.33 1.79 -19.99
N LYS A 79 -14.07 2.77 -19.46
CA LYS A 79 -14.73 3.81 -20.26
C LYS A 79 -13.90 5.09 -20.36
N TYR A 80 -13.45 5.61 -19.21
CA TYR A 80 -12.66 6.83 -19.12
C TYR A 80 -11.57 6.74 -18.05
N PRO A 81 -10.40 7.36 -18.25
CA PRO A 81 -9.40 7.47 -17.21
C PRO A 81 -9.91 8.31 -16.03
N TYR A 82 -9.53 7.95 -14.80
CA TYR A 82 -9.85 8.74 -13.62
C TYR A 82 -8.79 9.83 -13.44
N PRO A 83 -9.15 11.12 -13.42
CA PRO A 83 -8.18 12.22 -13.57
C PRO A 83 -7.46 12.60 -12.27
N ASN A 84 -7.86 12.06 -11.11
CA ASN A 84 -7.27 12.45 -9.84
C ASN A 84 -5.78 11.99 -9.76
N PRO A 85 -4.83 12.88 -9.43
CA PRO A 85 -3.41 12.52 -9.38
C PRO A 85 -3.03 11.65 -8.17
N ALA A 86 -3.92 11.50 -7.18
CA ALA A 86 -3.67 10.73 -5.95
C ALA A 86 -4.23 9.30 -6.05
N THR A 87 -3.75 8.52 -7.03
CA THR A 87 -4.20 7.15 -7.30
C THR A 87 -3.04 6.15 -7.28
N SER A 88 -3.39 4.87 -7.43
CA SER A 88 -2.48 3.77 -7.74
C SER A 88 -2.00 3.82 -9.20
N ASP A 89 -1.26 2.79 -9.64
CA ASP A 89 -0.70 2.67 -10.98
C ASP A 89 -1.76 2.85 -12.10
N LEU A 90 -2.97 2.32 -11.91
CA LEU A 90 -4.07 2.36 -12.87
C LEU A 90 -5.36 2.80 -12.17
N ALA A 91 -6.03 3.84 -12.69
CA ALA A 91 -7.36 4.19 -12.22
C ALA A 91 -8.29 4.68 -13.34
N PHE A 92 -9.54 4.23 -13.33
CA PHE A 92 -10.51 4.50 -14.38
C PHE A 92 -11.96 4.28 -13.93
N TYR A 93 -12.88 4.87 -14.68
CA TYR A 93 -14.31 4.59 -14.62
C TYR A 93 -14.62 3.37 -15.51
N PRO A 94 -15.25 2.32 -14.98
CA PRO A 94 -15.70 1.20 -15.79
C PRO A 94 -16.88 1.59 -16.69
N GLU A 95 -17.21 0.78 -17.69
CA GLU A 95 -18.35 1.01 -18.60
C GLU A 95 -19.68 1.21 -17.88
N ASP A 96 -19.94 0.43 -16.83
CA ASP A 96 -21.14 0.51 -16.01
C ASP A 96 -21.18 1.79 -15.15
N ALA A 97 -20.02 2.43 -14.97
CA ALA A 97 -19.80 3.69 -14.25
C ALA A 97 -20.49 3.79 -12.86
N ASP A 98 -20.52 2.65 -12.16
CA ASP A 98 -21.07 2.46 -10.82
C ASP A 98 -20.03 2.65 -9.70
N CYS A 99 -18.75 2.75 -10.07
CA CYS A 99 -17.64 2.99 -9.16
C CYS A 99 -16.44 3.64 -9.88
N ILE A 100 -15.37 3.91 -9.15
CA ILE A 100 -14.04 4.20 -9.68
C ILE A 100 -13.14 3.04 -9.28
N LEU A 101 -12.43 2.46 -10.24
CA LEU A 101 -11.47 1.38 -9.98
C LEU A 101 -10.08 1.96 -9.80
N ASN A 102 -9.42 1.59 -8.70
CA ASN A 102 -8.07 1.98 -8.36
C ASN A 102 -7.20 0.72 -8.16
N ILE A 103 -6.37 0.41 -9.15
CA ILE A 103 -5.62 -0.84 -9.23
C ILE A 103 -4.13 -0.54 -9.11
N ASP A 104 -3.48 -1.19 -8.15
CA ASP A 104 -2.04 -1.12 -7.94
C ASP A 104 -1.36 -2.42 -8.35
N THR A 105 -0.15 -2.31 -8.90
CA THR A 105 0.67 -3.48 -9.23
C THR A 105 1.82 -3.63 -8.25
N LYS A 106 2.01 -4.85 -7.77
CA LYS A 106 3.12 -5.21 -6.90
C LYS A 106 3.90 -6.34 -7.52
N VAL A 107 5.19 -6.35 -7.22
CA VAL A 107 6.09 -7.39 -7.65
C VAL A 107 6.95 -7.74 -6.45
N VAL A 108 7.15 -9.04 -6.23
CA VAL A 108 7.99 -9.54 -5.14
C VAL A 108 8.96 -10.60 -5.67
N ASN A 109 10.26 -10.35 -5.51
CA ASN A 109 11.28 -11.38 -5.69
C ASN A 109 11.38 -12.21 -4.40
N GLU A 110 11.02 -13.49 -4.45
CA GLU A 110 11.03 -14.36 -3.28
C GLU A 110 12.44 -14.78 -2.84
N ASN A 111 13.47 -14.64 -3.68
CA ASN A 111 14.86 -14.89 -3.31
C ASN A 111 15.53 -13.75 -2.54
N GLN A 112 14.85 -12.61 -2.38
CA GLN A 112 15.38 -11.49 -1.61
C GLN A 112 14.89 -11.58 -0.17
N ALA A 113 15.82 -11.81 0.77
CA ALA A 113 15.51 -11.94 2.20
C ALA A 113 14.66 -10.77 2.75
N SER A 114 14.90 -9.54 2.26
CA SER A 114 14.13 -8.34 2.64
C SER A 114 12.64 -8.40 2.26
N ASN A 115 12.25 -9.29 1.34
CA ASN A 115 10.92 -9.37 0.77
C ASN A 115 10.20 -10.68 1.13
N LEU A 116 10.80 -11.56 1.93
CA LEU A 116 10.21 -12.85 2.28
C LEU A 116 8.84 -12.70 2.96
N ILE A 117 8.66 -11.66 3.78
CA ILE A 117 7.37 -11.35 4.42
C ILE A 117 6.40 -10.71 3.41
N ASP A 118 6.92 -9.93 2.46
CA ASP A 118 6.11 -9.18 1.49
C ASP A 118 5.49 -10.10 0.43
N LYS A 119 6.05 -11.30 0.23
CA LYS A 119 5.46 -12.30 -0.67
C LYS A 119 4.11 -12.77 -0.15
N ASP A 120 3.91 -12.89 1.16
CA ASP A 120 2.66 -13.40 1.77
C ASP A 120 1.82 -12.29 2.42
N THR A 121 2.25 -11.04 2.32
CA THR A 121 1.50 -9.89 2.83
C THR A 121 1.04 -8.97 1.71
N CYS A 122 0.03 -8.15 2.02
CA CYS A 122 -0.42 -7.07 1.15
C CYS A 122 0.17 -5.75 1.66
N VAL A 123 0.64 -4.89 0.76
CA VAL A 123 1.30 -3.63 1.12
C VAL A 123 0.65 -2.51 0.33
N ALA A 124 0.13 -1.50 1.02
CA ALA A 124 -0.50 -0.35 0.41
C ALA A 124 0.16 0.95 0.91
N SER A 125 0.44 1.87 -0.01
CA SER A 125 0.86 3.24 0.30
C SER A 125 -0.35 4.15 0.43
N GLU A 126 -0.15 5.39 0.87
CA GLU A 126 -1.23 6.35 1.19
C GLU A 126 -2.27 6.57 0.05
N ASN A 127 -1.90 6.39 -1.22
CA ASN A 127 -2.82 6.53 -2.37
C ASN A 127 -3.44 5.19 -2.83
N GLN A 128 -3.18 4.09 -2.11
CA GLN A 128 -3.47 2.71 -2.54
C GLN A 128 -4.46 1.99 -1.62
N THR A 129 -5.21 2.74 -0.82
CA THR A 129 -6.29 2.24 0.05
C THR A 129 -7.09 3.44 0.55
N THR A 130 -8.37 3.28 0.82
CA THR A 130 -9.22 4.31 1.46
C THR A 130 -9.14 4.27 3.00
N LEU A 131 -8.46 3.27 3.55
CA LEU A 131 -8.39 3.02 4.99
C LEU A 131 -7.36 3.93 5.64
N SER A 132 -7.69 4.46 6.81
CA SER A 132 -6.78 5.24 7.65
C SER A 132 -6.81 4.70 9.06
N HIS A 133 -5.69 4.82 9.76
CA HIS A 133 -5.59 4.60 11.19
C HIS A 133 -4.98 5.86 11.82
N VAL A 134 -5.80 6.56 12.58
CA VAL A 134 -5.45 7.81 13.25
C VAL A 134 -5.62 7.53 14.74
N ALA A 135 -4.53 7.59 15.48
CA ALA A 135 -4.58 7.40 16.92
C ALA A 135 -5.42 8.51 17.57
N THR A 136 -6.13 8.15 18.63
CA THR A 136 -6.89 9.09 19.46
C THR A 136 -5.97 10.14 20.10
N GLU A 137 -6.55 11.22 20.63
CA GLU A 137 -5.78 12.24 21.35
C GLU A 137 -5.07 11.65 22.57
N GLU A 138 -5.71 10.71 23.28
CA GLU A 138 -5.13 10.04 24.45
C GLU A 138 -3.94 9.16 24.08
N GLU A 139 -4.02 8.40 22.99
CA GLU A 139 -2.89 7.60 22.47
C GLU A 139 -1.72 8.45 21.94
N ASN A 140 -1.97 9.73 21.70
CA ASN A 140 -0.96 10.70 21.29
C ASN A 140 -0.50 11.59 22.45
N LYS A 141 -0.74 11.17 23.69
CA LYS A 141 -0.20 11.81 24.89
C LYS A 141 0.65 10.82 25.68
N ILE A 142 1.96 11.06 25.74
CA ILE A 142 2.91 10.19 26.43
C ILE A 142 3.50 10.95 27.62
N GLU A 143 3.23 10.47 28.83
CA GLU A 143 3.70 11.08 30.09
C GLU A 143 3.47 12.61 30.17
N GLY A 144 2.34 13.09 29.65
CA GLY A 144 1.97 14.50 29.68
C GLY A 144 2.46 15.33 28.49
N PHE A 145 3.25 14.76 27.58
CA PHE A 145 3.71 15.42 26.36
C PHE A 145 2.79 15.09 25.18
N ASP A 146 2.37 16.14 24.46
CA ASP A 146 1.57 15.99 23.24
C ASP A 146 2.46 15.58 22.07
N PHE A 147 2.11 14.48 21.44
CA PHE A 147 2.85 13.87 20.35
C PHE A 147 2.11 14.04 19.02
N ALA A 148 2.83 14.32 17.93
CA ALA A 148 2.22 14.48 16.60
C ALA A 148 1.53 13.21 16.07
N GLY A 149 1.84 12.05 16.66
CA GLY A 149 1.34 10.74 16.24
C GLY A 149 2.30 10.03 15.28
N VAL A 150 2.12 8.71 15.15
CA VAL A 150 2.70 7.90 14.06
C VAL A 150 1.52 7.22 13.37
N ASP A 151 0.68 8.06 12.76
CA ASP A 151 -0.58 7.64 12.16
C ASP A 151 -0.37 7.16 10.71
N TYR A 152 -1.28 6.34 10.22
CA TYR A 152 -1.42 6.10 8.78
C TYR A 152 -2.64 6.84 8.25
N LYS A 153 -2.42 7.84 7.40
CA LYS A 153 -3.50 8.62 6.78
C LYS A 153 -3.51 8.35 5.29
N SER A 154 -4.56 7.69 4.82
CA SER A 154 -4.80 7.58 3.39
C SER A 154 -5.02 8.97 2.78
N LYS A 155 -4.55 9.13 1.56
CA LYS A 155 -4.76 10.27 0.67
C LYS A 155 -5.70 9.93 -0.48
N LEU A 156 -6.04 8.65 -0.66
CA LEU A 156 -7.05 8.23 -1.61
C LEU A 156 -8.42 8.67 -1.10
N LEU A 157 -9.20 9.32 -1.96
CA LEU A 157 -10.57 9.65 -1.64
C LEU A 157 -11.40 8.37 -1.49
N LYS A 158 -12.36 8.38 -0.57
CA LYS A 158 -13.31 7.26 -0.40
C LYS A 158 -14.32 7.23 -1.54
N HIS A 159 -14.79 8.42 -1.90
CA HIS A 159 -15.74 8.65 -2.97
C HIS A 159 -15.25 9.85 -3.79
N ASP A 160 -15.51 9.83 -5.09
CA ASP A 160 -15.34 11.02 -5.94
C ASP A 160 -16.44 11.05 -7.01
N TYR A 161 -16.55 12.15 -7.73
CA TYR A 161 -17.62 12.36 -8.68
C TYR A 161 -17.45 11.53 -9.96
N HIS A 162 -18.59 11.13 -10.50
CA HIS A 162 -18.73 10.63 -11.86
C HIS A 162 -18.21 11.68 -12.86
N TYR A 163 -17.70 11.23 -14.02
CA TYR A 163 -17.00 12.10 -14.97
C TYR A 163 -17.91 13.07 -15.74
N ASP A 164 -19.21 12.79 -15.83
CA ASP A 164 -20.22 13.61 -16.54
C ASP A 164 -21.48 13.92 -15.71
N GLU A 165 -21.53 13.50 -14.45
CA GLU A 165 -22.70 13.59 -13.58
C GLU A 165 -22.30 14.09 -12.18
N ASN A 166 -23.20 14.81 -11.51
CA ASN A 166 -23.04 15.18 -10.10
C ASN A 166 -23.38 14.02 -9.14
N LYS A 167 -22.95 12.80 -9.48
CA LYS A 167 -23.13 11.59 -8.70
C LYS A 167 -21.80 11.18 -8.07
N LEU A 168 -21.78 10.91 -6.77
CA LEU A 168 -20.60 10.34 -6.11
C LEU A 168 -20.50 8.84 -6.40
N LEU A 169 -19.30 8.34 -6.58
CA LEU A 169 -19.00 6.94 -6.80
C LEU A 169 -17.99 6.46 -5.75
N PRO A 170 -18.10 5.22 -5.25
CA PRO A 170 -17.08 4.63 -4.39
C PRO A 170 -15.80 4.34 -5.17
N ILE A 171 -14.65 4.56 -4.53
CA ILE A 171 -13.35 4.19 -5.08
C ILE A 171 -12.97 2.80 -4.54
N LEU A 172 -13.02 1.80 -5.42
CA LEU A 172 -12.71 0.41 -5.08
C LEU A 172 -11.24 0.13 -5.36
N THR A 173 -10.56 -0.52 -4.42
CA THR A 173 -9.11 -0.71 -4.51
C THR A 173 -8.72 -2.17 -4.64
N TYR A 174 -7.88 -2.45 -5.64
CA TYR A 174 -7.33 -3.78 -5.89
C TYR A 174 -5.80 -3.73 -5.99
N ILE A 175 -5.15 -4.78 -5.50
CA ILE A 175 -3.72 -5.00 -5.68
C ILE A 175 -3.51 -6.30 -6.46
N ILE A 176 -2.80 -6.19 -7.57
CA ILE A 176 -2.36 -7.33 -8.36
C ILE A 176 -0.87 -7.51 -8.09
N LYS A 177 -0.50 -8.61 -7.46
CA LYS A 177 0.89 -8.90 -7.11
C LYS A 177 1.39 -10.08 -7.93
N CYS A 178 2.57 -9.96 -8.50
CA CYS A 178 3.27 -11.13 -9.05
C CYS A 178 4.49 -11.48 -8.19
N VAL A 179 4.53 -12.74 -7.77
CA VAL A 179 5.70 -13.33 -7.10
C VAL A 179 6.53 -14.06 -8.16
N TYR A 180 7.82 -13.78 -8.14
CA TYR A 180 8.78 -14.39 -9.04
C TYR A 180 10.06 -14.76 -8.27
N ASP A 181 10.78 -15.70 -8.82
CA ASP A 181 12.10 -16.14 -8.39
C ASP A 181 13.11 -15.57 -9.37
N CYS A 182 14.10 -14.85 -8.85
CA CYS A 182 15.21 -14.38 -9.68
C CYS A 182 16.50 -14.35 -8.88
N ASP A 183 17.43 -15.21 -9.27
CA ASP A 183 18.82 -15.17 -8.84
C ASP A 183 19.68 -14.56 -9.96
N HIS A 184 20.03 -13.30 -9.81
CA HIS A 184 20.90 -12.59 -10.75
C HIS A 184 22.39 -12.77 -10.48
N LYS A 185 22.76 -13.24 -9.28
CA LYS A 185 24.16 -13.26 -8.84
C LYS A 185 24.84 -14.56 -9.22
N VAL A 186 24.15 -15.69 -9.08
CA VAL A 186 24.78 -17.01 -9.25
C VAL A 186 24.27 -17.69 -10.51
N ASN A 187 22.97 -17.93 -10.63
CA ASN A 187 22.43 -18.78 -11.70
C ASN A 187 21.80 -18.02 -12.88
N LYS A 188 21.58 -16.71 -12.75
CA LYS A 188 20.87 -15.86 -13.73
C LYS A 188 19.52 -16.44 -14.15
N THR A 189 18.81 -16.99 -13.17
CA THR A 189 17.48 -17.57 -13.37
C THR A 189 16.40 -16.50 -13.18
N PHE A 190 15.25 -16.75 -13.78
CA PHE A 190 14.09 -15.91 -13.66
C PHE A 190 12.85 -16.77 -13.88
N ASP A 191 12.00 -16.99 -12.89
CA ASP A 191 10.79 -17.79 -13.07
C ASP A 191 9.59 -17.11 -12.41
N LEU A 192 8.48 -17.07 -13.13
CA LEU A 192 7.20 -16.64 -12.57
C LEU A 192 6.67 -17.74 -11.65
N LYS A 193 6.17 -17.37 -10.48
CA LYS A 193 5.70 -18.33 -9.48
C LYS A 193 4.22 -18.19 -9.21
N ARG A 194 3.75 -16.98 -8.91
CA ARG A 194 2.39 -16.78 -8.42
C ARG A 194 1.82 -15.44 -8.86
N LEU A 195 0.51 -15.41 -9.11
CA LEU A 195 -0.27 -14.19 -9.17
C LEU A 195 -1.23 -14.14 -8.00
N ASP A 196 -1.29 -12.97 -7.37
CA ASP A 196 -2.24 -12.69 -6.32
C ASP A 196 -3.10 -11.51 -6.75
N LEU A 197 -4.40 -11.64 -6.55
CA LEU A 197 -5.35 -10.55 -6.64
C LEU A 197 -5.93 -10.32 -5.25
N THR A 198 -5.83 -9.09 -4.74
CA THR A 198 -6.38 -8.70 -3.44
C THR A 198 -7.33 -7.54 -3.63
N CYS A 199 -8.57 -7.68 -3.18
CA CYS A 199 -9.46 -6.55 -2.94
C CYS A 199 -9.14 -5.96 -1.57
N ILE A 200 -8.82 -4.67 -1.48
CA ILE A 200 -8.74 -3.98 -0.19
C ILE A 200 -10.14 -3.46 0.12
N PRO A 201 -10.75 -3.81 1.28
CA PRO A 201 -12.09 -3.33 1.58
C PRO A 201 -12.11 -1.81 1.58
N HIS A 202 -13.14 -1.25 0.97
CA HIS A 202 -13.48 0.15 1.05
C HIS A 202 -13.71 0.54 2.52
N HIS A 203 -13.47 1.81 2.83
CA HIS A 203 -13.54 2.32 4.21
C HIS A 203 -14.89 2.04 4.88
N GLU A 204 -15.99 2.25 4.17
CA GLU A 204 -17.34 2.03 4.72
C GLU A 204 -17.64 0.52 4.89
N VAL A 205 -17.21 -0.31 3.94
CA VAL A 205 -17.32 -1.78 4.03
C VAL A 205 -16.54 -2.30 5.23
N PHE A 206 -15.33 -1.79 5.43
CA PHE A 206 -14.48 -2.21 6.54
C PHE A 206 -15.13 -1.90 7.89
N LYS A 207 -15.59 -0.66 8.08
CA LYS A 207 -16.26 -0.25 9.32
C LYS A 207 -17.55 -1.03 9.60
N TYR A 208 -18.28 -1.37 8.55
CA TYR A 208 -19.53 -2.11 8.68
C TYR A 208 -19.30 -3.56 9.13
N ASN A 209 -18.34 -4.26 8.50
CA ASN A 209 -18.10 -5.68 8.76
C ASN A 209 -17.19 -5.95 9.97
N TRP A 210 -16.28 -5.01 10.30
CA TRP A 210 -15.31 -5.15 11.38
C TRP A 210 -15.30 -3.91 12.28
N PRO A 211 -16.43 -3.58 12.94
CA PRO A 211 -16.56 -2.35 13.73
C PRO A 211 -15.62 -2.31 14.95
N ASP A 212 -15.22 -3.48 15.46
CA ASP A 212 -14.33 -3.62 16.62
C ASP A 212 -12.84 -3.66 16.23
N GLU A 213 -12.52 -3.54 14.93
CA GLU A 213 -11.13 -3.54 14.45
C GLU A 213 -10.65 -2.12 14.14
N ASP A 214 -9.71 -1.62 14.95
CA ASP A 214 -9.16 -0.27 14.77
C ASP A 214 -8.22 -0.13 13.56
N CYS A 215 -7.67 -1.24 13.06
CA CYS A 215 -6.86 -1.22 11.84
C CYS A 215 -6.66 -2.59 11.20
N ILE A 216 -6.37 -2.56 9.90
CA ILE A 216 -5.88 -3.73 9.15
C ILE A 216 -4.34 -3.79 9.14
N PHE A 217 -3.63 -3.06 10.00
CA PHE A 217 -2.17 -2.87 9.86
C PHE A 217 -1.38 -3.64 10.94
N PRO A 218 -1.08 -4.94 10.78
CA PRO A 218 -0.33 -5.70 11.77
C PRO A 218 1.16 -5.34 11.83
N ASN A 219 1.67 -4.52 10.91
CA ASN A 219 3.06 -4.12 10.87
C ASN A 219 3.29 -2.91 9.95
N VAL A 220 4.38 -2.18 10.17
CA VAL A 220 4.82 -1.07 9.33
C VAL A 220 6.00 -1.50 8.46
N LYS A 221 5.94 -1.21 7.15
CA LYS A 221 7.08 -1.40 6.24
C LYS A 221 7.96 -0.14 6.16
N ILE A 222 7.34 1.04 6.06
CA ILE A 222 8.06 2.31 5.89
C ILE A 222 7.39 3.40 6.73
N TYR A 223 8.19 4.08 7.56
CA TYR A 223 7.83 5.33 8.21
C TYR A 223 8.16 6.52 7.32
N GLY A 224 7.29 7.54 7.31
CA GLY A 224 7.63 8.85 6.79
C GLY A 224 8.55 9.56 7.77
N LYS A 225 9.65 10.10 7.26
CA LYS A 225 10.68 10.76 8.07
C LYS A 225 10.60 12.26 7.91
N ILE A 226 10.81 12.99 9.00
CA ILE A 226 10.76 14.45 9.03
C ILE A 226 11.70 15.08 8.00
N ASN A 227 12.92 14.52 7.85
CA ASN A 227 13.94 15.03 6.94
C ASN A 227 13.62 14.80 5.44
N GLU A 228 12.64 13.96 5.12
CA GLU A 228 12.17 13.69 3.76
C GLU A 228 10.93 14.53 3.39
N MET A 229 10.35 15.26 4.35
CA MET A 229 9.12 16.03 4.13
C MET A 229 9.29 17.20 3.15
N ARG A 230 8.24 17.45 2.37
CA ARG A 230 8.14 18.66 1.55
C ARG A 230 8.23 19.89 2.46
N GLY A 231 9.14 20.81 2.15
CA GLY A 231 9.39 22.00 2.97
C GLY A 231 10.57 21.86 3.93
N PHE A 232 11.01 20.63 4.28
CA PHE A 232 12.18 20.44 5.14
C PHE A 232 13.45 21.08 4.54
N LYS A 233 13.63 20.96 3.22
CA LYS A 233 14.75 21.59 2.49
C LYS A 233 14.80 23.12 2.63
N LYS A 234 13.67 23.77 2.92
CA LYS A 234 13.56 25.23 3.09
C LYS A 234 13.89 25.68 4.52
N LEU A 235 14.05 24.75 5.46
CA LEU A 235 14.44 25.06 6.84
C LEU A 235 15.93 25.43 6.92
N SER A 236 16.29 26.22 7.93
CA SER A 236 17.68 26.59 8.19
C SER A 236 18.51 25.36 8.57
N ASP A 237 19.82 25.39 8.28
CA ASP A 237 20.73 24.28 8.60
C ASP A 237 20.76 23.98 10.11
N LYS A 238 20.60 25.01 10.94
CA LYS A 238 20.47 24.85 12.39
C LYS A 238 19.29 23.96 12.79
N ILE A 239 18.14 24.13 12.13
CA ILE A 239 16.96 23.29 12.38
C ILE A 239 17.17 21.90 11.77
N LYS A 240 17.62 21.82 10.50
CA LYS A 240 17.78 20.54 9.79
C LYS A 240 18.69 19.55 10.53
N ARG A 241 19.78 20.04 11.14
CA ARG A 241 20.70 19.21 11.94
C ARG A 241 20.01 18.45 13.07
N LYS A 242 18.98 19.03 13.70
CA LYS A 242 18.23 18.41 14.81
C LYS A 242 17.43 17.17 14.42
N TYR A 243 17.08 17.01 13.14
CA TYR A 243 16.28 15.88 12.63
C TYR A 243 17.08 14.99 11.68
N THR A 244 18.41 15.11 11.72
CA THR A 244 19.28 14.23 10.93
C THR A 244 19.29 12.84 11.56
N PRO A 245 19.31 11.75 10.77
CA PRO A 245 19.35 10.40 11.31
C PRO A 245 20.58 10.20 12.21
N ILE A 246 20.38 9.59 13.38
CA ILE A 246 21.41 9.41 14.42
C ILE A 246 21.83 7.94 14.43
N LYS A 247 23.12 7.64 14.52
CA LYS A 247 23.57 6.25 14.65
C LYS A 247 23.18 5.68 16.01
N GLU A 248 23.06 4.35 16.09
CA GLU A 248 22.68 3.65 17.32
C GLU A 248 23.57 3.98 18.51
N ASP A 249 24.88 4.04 18.30
CA ASP A 249 25.91 4.36 19.31
C ASP A 249 25.95 5.85 19.70
N GLU A 250 25.31 6.71 18.91
CA GLU A 250 25.24 8.16 19.13
C GLU A 250 23.85 8.59 19.67
N PHE A 251 22.91 7.65 19.84
CA PHE A 251 21.54 7.96 20.22
C PHE A 251 21.39 8.15 21.73
N ASP A 252 21.37 9.41 22.16
CA ASP A 252 21.13 9.78 23.55
C ASP A 252 19.64 9.62 23.93
N GLN A 253 19.36 8.78 24.94
CA GLN A 253 18.02 8.53 25.45
C GLN A 253 17.65 9.40 26.66
N SER A 254 18.58 10.16 27.24
CA SER A 254 18.38 10.91 28.50
C SER A 254 17.22 11.94 28.43
N ASN A 255 17.06 12.58 27.27
CA ASN A 255 15.98 13.54 27.00
C ASN A 255 14.77 12.90 26.28
N LYS A 256 14.64 11.57 26.30
CA LYS A 256 13.57 10.85 25.60
C LYS A 256 12.73 9.99 26.54
N ILE A 257 11.49 9.74 26.14
CA ILE A 257 10.57 8.83 26.82
C ILE A 257 10.35 7.64 25.88
N GLN A 258 10.75 6.45 26.33
CA GLN A 258 10.52 5.22 25.58
C GLN A 258 9.05 4.84 25.70
N PHE A 259 8.41 4.52 24.56
CA PHE A 259 7.04 4.04 24.54
C PHE A 259 6.84 3.04 23.41
N ASN A 260 5.71 2.36 23.47
CA ASN A 260 5.36 1.28 22.57
C ASN A 260 4.01 1.58 21.93
N LYS A 261 3.90 1.40 20.61
CA LYS A 261 2.60 1.39 19.90
C LYS A 261 2.32 0.02 19.34
N ILE A 262 1.08 -0.42 19.53
CA ILE A 262 0.58 -1.68 19.01
C ILE A 262 0.03 -1.43 17.61
N TYR A 263 0.51 -2.20 16.64
CA TYR A 263 0.00 -2.24 15.27
C TYR A 263 -0.42 -3.68 14.98
N GLY A 264 -1.73 -3.95 15.07
CA GLY A 264 -2.28 -5.31 15.09
C GLY A 264 -1.57 -6.20 16.10
N ASN A 265 -0.89 -7.25 15.63
CA ASN A 265 -0.17 -8.19 16.50
C ASN A 265 1.30 -7.82 16.76
N SER A 266 1.77 -6.66 16.26
CA SER A 266 3.14 -6.21 16.48
C SER A 266 3.20 -5.09 17.52
N ASN A 267 4.21 -5.15 18.37
CA ASN A 267 4.57 -4.07 19.27
C ASN A 267 5.79 -3.34 18.71
N LYS A 268 5.70 -2.02 18.54
CA LYS A 268 6.75 -1.18 17.97
C LYS A 268 7.22 -0.16 18.98
N GLU A 269 8.52 -0.16 19.22
CA GLU A 269 9.19 0.77 20.11
C GLU A 269 9.46 2.11 19.43
N PHE A 270 9.25 3.17 20.18
CA PHE A 270 9.53 4.55 19.82
C PHE A 270 10.14 5.30 21.00
N PHE A 271 10.82 6.39 20.71
CA PHE A 271 11.36 7.31 21.71
C PHE A 271 10.82 8.72 21.47
N LEU A 272 9.93 9.21 22.33
CA LEU A 272 9.41 10.57 22.26
C LEU A 272 10.48 11.55 22.73
N ASP A 273 10.79 12.55 21.92
CA ASP A 273 11.77 13.58 22.26
C ASP A 273 11.14 14.71 23.06
N LYS A 274 11.58 14.92 24.32
CA LYS A 274 11.01 15.93 25.23
C LYS A 274 11.37 17.37 24.83
N GLU A 275 12.30 17.58 23.91
CA GLU A 275 12.80 18.91 23.54
C GLU A 275 12.51 19.27 22.09
N LEU A 276 12.42 18.27 21.20
CA LEU A 276 12.16 18.48 19.79
C LEU A 276 10.67 18.44 19.47
N LYS A 277 10.19 19.57 18.91
CA LYS A 277 8.85 19.69 18.34
C LYS A 277 8.84 19.44 16.84
N HIS A 278 7.69 19.23 16.24
CA HIS A 278 7.57 19.00 14.80
C HIS A 278 7.88 20.29 14.01
N PRO A 279 8.83 20.31 13.04
CA PRO A 279 9.35 21.57 12.49
C PRO A 279 8.47 22.22 11.42
N LEU A 280 7.45 21.53 10.90
CA LEU A 280 6.68 21.98 9.73
C LEU A 280 5.18 22.18 9.99
N ARG A 281 4.46 21.11 10.37
CA ARG A 281 3.00 21.07 10.58
C ARG A 281 2.62 21.38 12.02
N ASP A 282 2.72 20.39 12.91
CA ASP A 282 2.25 20.48 14.30
C ASP A 282 3.31 21.06 15.23
N LYS A 283 3.66 22.35 15.04
CA LYS A 283 4.81 23.00 15.70
C LYS A 283 4.82 22.97 17.22
N GLU A 284 3.67 22.71 17.85
CA GLU A 284 3.55 22.57 19.30
C GLU A 284 3.72 21.15 19.80
N LYS A 285 3.59 20.14 18.93
CA LYS A 285 3.67 18.72 19.27
C LYS A 285 5.09 18.18 19.15
N HIS A 286 5.43 17.25 20.02
CA HIS A 286 6.70 16.55 20.06
C HIS A 286 6.82 15.53 18.92
N ILE A 287 8.05 15.11 18.63
CA ILE A 287 8.36 14.09 17.62
C ILE A 287 8.87 12.82 18.27
N ALA A 288 8.63 11.69 17.63
CA ALA A 288 9.17 10.40 18.03
C ALA A 288 10.33 9.98 17.13
N TRP A 289 11.22 9.18 17.69
CA TRP A 289 12.30 8.52 16.99
C TRP A 289 12.01 7.03 16.88
N ALA A 290 12.27 6.45 15.71
CA ALA A 290 12.16 5.02 15.46
C ALA A 290 13.49 4.47 14.94
N TYR A 291 13.88 3.29 15.40
CA TYR A 291 15.09 2.59 14.94
C TYR A 291 14.83 1.86 13.61
N ALA A 292 15.83 1.89 12.73
CA ALA A 292 15.80 1.19 11.44
C ALA A 292 16.99 0.24 11.31
N ASP A 293 16.71 -1.07 11.40
CA ASP A 293 17.68 -2.15 11.38
C ASP A 293 18.62 -2.13 10.17
N LEU A 294 18.08 -1.87 8.98
CA LEU A 294 18.86 -1.88 7.73
C LEU A 294 19.97 -0.84 7.71
N THR A 295 19.76 0.28 8.40
CA THR A 295 20.69 1.41 8.42
C THR A 295 21.41 1.59 9.75
N LYS A 296 21.00 0.85 10.79
CA LYS A 296 21.52 0.96 12.16
C LYS A 296 21.47 2.39 12.70
N LYS A 297 20.31 3.04 12.48
CA LYS A 297 20.07 4.46 12.76
C LYS A 297 18.67 4.70 13.30
N TYR A 298 18.54 5.72 14.13
CA TYR A 298 17.29 6.32 14.55
C TYR A 298 16.88 7.45 13.62
N TYR A 299 15.59 7.51 13.30
CA TYR A 299 14.99 8.52 12.46
C TYR A 299 13.85 9.23 13.19
N ALA A 300 13.80 10.56 13.09
CA ALA A 300 12.63 11.33 13.50
C ALA A 300 11.47 11.01 12.54
N VAL A 301 10.43 10.39 13.06
CA VAL A 301 9.27 9.93 12.29
C VAL A 301 8.12 10.93 12.37
N ASP A 302 7.37 11.01 11.28
CA ASP A 302 6.19 11.85 11.12
C ASP A 302 4.92 11.00 11.09
N ASN A 303 4.94 9.95 10.28
CA ASN A 303 3.77 9.13 10.01
C ASN A 303 4.18 7.73 9.54
N ILE A 304 3.20 6.87 9.33
CA ILE A 304 3.34 5.63 8.58
C ILE A 304 3.12 5.98 7.11
N LYS A 305 4.10 5.64 6.25
CA LYS A 305 4.00 5.85 4.80
C LYS A 305 3.46 4.61 4.08
N THR A 306 3.90 3.43 4.56
CA THR A 306 3.57 2.15 3.93
C THR A 306 3.35 1.09 5.02
N PRO A 307 2.09 0.82 5.39
CA PRO A 307 1.75 -0.31 6.22
C PRO A 307 1.75 -1.64 5.44
N ARG A 308 1.87 -2.74 6.17
CA ARG A 308 1.46 -4.07 5.71
C ARG A 308 0.03 -4.29 6.16
N LEU A 309 -0.83 -4.76 5.27
CA LEU A 309 -2.24 -5.04 5.51
C LEU A 309 -2.45 -6.51 5.88
N THR A 310 -3.28 -6.78 6.88
CA THR A 310 -3.95 -8.08 7.04
C THR A 310 -4.93 -8.25 5.89
N ILE A 311 -4.85 -9.37 5.18
CA ILE A 311 -5.75 -9.63 4.07
C ILE A 311 -7.09 -10.11 4.64
N LYS A 312 -8.16 -9.34 4.42
CA LYS A 312 -9.55 -9.78 4.69
C LYS A 312 -10.01 -10.71 3.56
N LYS A 313 -9.55 -11.97 3.64
CA LYS A 313 -9.74 -13.01 2.62
C LYS A 313 -11.19 -13.47 2.55
N ASP A 314 -11.75 -13.94 3.65
CA ASP A 314 -13.11 -14.48 3.68
C ASP A 314 -14.10 -13.32 3.82
N ARG A 315 -15.03 -13.23 2.88
CA ARG A 315 -16.07 -12.20 2.84
C ARG A 315 -17.42 -12.83 2.53
N ILE A 316 -18.45 -12.07 2.82
CA ILE A 316 -19.84 -12.41 2.53
C ILE A 316 -20.37 -11.29 1.60
N ASP A 317 -21.33 -11.56 0.73
CA ASP A 317 -22.01 -10.54 -0.09
C ASP A 317 -23.39 -10.18 0.48
N SER A 318 -24.15 -9.32 -0.20
CA SER A 318 -25.50 -8.94 0.23
C SER A 318 -26.51 -10.10 0.31
N ASP A 319 -26.29 -11.14 -0.50
CA ASP A 319 -27.10 -12.36 -0.55
C ASP A 319 -26.63 -13.43 0.45
N ASN A 320 -25.72 -13.08 1.36
CA ASN A 320 -25.12 -13.97 2.35
C ASN A 320 -24.28 -15.13 1.74
N ASN A 321 -23.81 -14.97 0.50
CA ASN A 321 -22.90 -15.90 -0.14
C ASN A 321 -21.45 -15.56 0.17
N SER A 322 -20.66 -16.58 0.50
CA SER A 322 -19.23 -16.41 0.70
C SER A 322 -18.50 -16.08 -0.61
N TRP A 323 -17.50 -15.21 -0.53
CA TRP A 323 -16.58 -14.93 -1.62
C TRP A 323 -15.18 -14.58 -1.09
N LEU A 324 -14.17 -14.65 -1.95
CA LEU A 324 -12.79 -14.42 -1.57
C LEU A 324 -12.33 -13.01 -1.98
N GLY A 325 -12.00 -12.18 -1.01
CA GLY A 325 -11.31 -10.91 -1.19
C GLY A 325 -9.82 -11.06 -1.54
N HIS A 326 -9.32 -12.30 -1.63
CA HIS A 326 -7.97 -12.61 -2.05
C HIS A 326 -7.89 -13.95 -2.77
N ILE A 327 -7.31 -13.94 -3.98
CA ILE A 327 -7.15 -15.10 -4.84
C ILE A 327 -5.66 -15.24 -5.16
N GLU A 328 -5.12 -16.42 -4.93
CA GLU A 328 -3.74 -16.79 -5.29
C GLU A 328 -3.80 -17.88 -6.36
N LYS A 329 -2.97 -17.74 -7.40
CA LYS A 329 -2.83 -18.77 -8.43
C LYS A 329 -1.37 -18.98 -8.78
N GLU A 330 -0.92 -20.22 -8.64
CA GLU A 330 0.39 -20.66 -9.09
C GLU A 330 0.48 -20.55 -10.62
N LEU A 331 1.51 -19.84 -11.08
CA LEU A 331 1.98 -19.82 -12.45
C LEU A 331 2.96 -20.97 -12.59
N SER A 332 2.45 -22.19 -12.70
CA SER A 332 3.31 -23.35 -12.94
C SER A 332 4.15 -23.11 -14.19
N SER A 333 5.47 -23.30 -14.06
CA SER A 333 6.31 -23.59 -15.21
C SER A 333 5.93 -24.98 -15.70
N PRO A 334 5.36 -25.18 -16.90
CA PRO A 334 5.32 -26.51 -17.47
C PRO A 334 6.79 -26.91 -17.66
N SER A 335 7.16 -28.01 -16.99
CA SER A 335 8.44 -28.70 -17.20
C SER A 335 8.62 -29.09 -18.66
#